data_AF-A0A821ZZ18-F1
#
_entry.id   AF-A0A821ZZ18-F1
#
_cell.length_a   1.000
_cell.length_b   1.000
_cell.length_c   1.000
_cell.angle_alpha   90.00
_cell.angle_beta   90.00
_cell.angle_gamma   90.00
#
_symmetry.space_group_name_H-M   'P 1'
#
loop_
_entity.id
_entity.type
_entity.pdbx_description
1 polymer ?
#
loop_
_entity_poly.entity_id
_entity_poly.type
_entity_poly.pdbx_seq_one_letter_code
_entity_poly.pdbx_strand_id
1 'polypeptide(L)'
;LLFKADLPARALATKHVHHNGYYACLECDQQGVWCDEGRFVAYPYIQSAINLRTSAHLDMCAKLLSQQSSGGNYCGVKGISPLTKILDIPTQIDLDSMHLCFIGHCSLLLSKWEKMIVKEAWLSGNEFLRSHGS
;
A
#
# COMPACT_ATOMS: atom_id res chain seq x y z
N LEU A 1 14.88 14.01 -5.97
CA LEU A 1 13.77 13.43 -6.76
C LEU A 1 12.91 12.63 -5.80
N LEU A 2 11.60 12.80 -5.81
CA LEU A 2 10.68 12.11 -4.90
C LEU A 2 9.92 11.03 -5.70
N PHE A 3 10.07 9.76 -5.33
CA PHE A 3 9.47 8.64 -6.06
C PHE A 3 8.20 8.17 -5.35
N LYS A 4 7.04 8.26 -6.02
CA LYS A 4 5.72 7.91 -5.48
C LYS A 4 5.17 6.65 -6.18
N ALA A 5 4.90 5.59 -5.43
CA ALA A 5 4.35 4.33 -5.97
C ALA A 5 3.34 3.67 -4.99
N ASP A 6 2.37 2.93 -5.54
CA ASP A 6 1.45 2.06 -4.78
C ASP A 6 2.20 1.05 -3.88
N LEU A 7 1.58 0.53 -2.82
CA LEU A 7 2.21 -0.40 -1.87
C LEU A 7 2.88 -1.62 -2.54
N PRO A 8 2.28 -2.32 -3.54
CA PRO A 8 2.94 -3.41 -4.26
C PRO A 8 4.04 -2.93 -5.21
N ALA A 9 3.79 -1.84 -5.95
CA ALA A 9 4.77 -1.27 -6.88
C ALA A 9 6.01 -0.72 -6.16
N ARG A 10 5.79 -0.06 -5.02
CA ARG A 10 6.81 0.37 -4.08
C ARG A 10 7.62 -0.81 -3.62
N ALA A 11 6.97 -1.87 -3.10
CA ALA A 11 7.68 -3.05 -2.63
C ALA A 11 8.52 -3.72 -3.74
N LEU A 12 8.02 -3.74 -4.98
CA LEU A 12 8.79 -4.23 -6.12
C LEU A 12 10.01 -3.34 -6.42
N ALA A 13 9.80 -2.02 -6.50
CA ALA A 13 10.84 -1.05 -6.82
C ALA A 13 11.93 -0.99 -5.74
N THR A 14 11.54 -1.07 -4.47
CA THR A 14 12.46 -1.05 -3.32
C THR A 14 13.00 -2.43 -2.95
N LYS A 15 12.64 -3.48 -3.70
CA LYS A 15 13.01 -4.87 -3.39
C LYS A 15 12.65 -5.24 -1.94
N HIS A 16 11.46 -4.85 -1.52
CA HIS A 16 10.91 -5.07 -0.19
C HIS A 16 9.74 -6.05 -0.21
N VAL A 17 9.32 -6.52 0.97
CA VAL A 17 8.09 -7.30 1.12
C VAL A 17 6.86 -6.42 0.91
N HIS A 18 5.78 -7.05 0.46
CA HIS A 18 4.49 -6.39 0.23
C HIS A 18 3.83 -6.01 1.56
N HIS A 19 2.73 -5.26 1.49
CA HIS A 19 1.95 -4.82 2.65
C HIS A 19 1.54 -5.95 3.61
N ASN A 20 1.40 -7.18 3.12
CA ASN A 20 1.02 -8.35 3.91
C ASN A 20 2.22 -9.18 4.44
N GLY A 21 3.44 -8.64 4.44
CA GLY A 21 4.61 -9.28 5.06
C GLY A 21 4.73 -8.94 6.55
N TYR A 22 5.51 -9.67 7.32
CA TYR A 22 5.77 -9.38 8.75
C TYR A 22 6.56 -8.09 8.99
N TYR A 23 7.32 -7.62 8.02
CA TYR A 23 8.12 -6.40 8.10
C TYR A 23 7.84 -5.53 6.88
N ALA A 24 6.59 -5.13 6.66
CA ALA A 24 6.18 -4.41 5.44
C ALA A 24 6.43 -2.90 5.48
N CYS A 25 6.61 -2.33 6.67
CA CYS A 25 6.98 -0.93 6.78
C CYS A 25 8.41 -0.72 6.24
N LEU A 26 8.57 0.27 5.37
CA LEU A 26 9.86 0.63 4.81
C LEU A 26 10.63 1.59 5.76
N GLU A 27 9.90 2.32 6.60
CA GLU A 27 10.44 3.35 7.48
C GLU A 27 10.80 2.84 8.87
N CYS A 28 10.18 1.76 9.34
CA CYS A 28 10.44 1.20 10.67
C CYS A 28 10.68 -0.32 10.65
N ASP A 29 11.30 -0.84 11.70
CA ASP A 29 11.60 -2.26 11.86
C ASP A 29 10.50 -3.04 12.60
N GLN A 30 9.33 -2.44 12.81
CA GLN A 30 8.23 -3.09 13.52
C GLN A 30 7.82 -4.40 12.83
N GLN A 31 7.81 -5.48 13.62
CA GLN A 31 7.26 -6.75 13.20
C GLN A 31 5.74 -6.77 13.39
N GLY A 32 5.01 -7.19 12.36
CA GLY A 32 3.60 -7.48 12.42
C GLY A 32 3.32 -8.88 12.96
N VAL A 33 2.04 -9.16 13.21
CA VAL A 33 1.52 -10.42 13.72
C VAL A 33 0.53 -10.98 12.71
N TRP A 34 0.65 -12.27 12.39
CA TRP A 34 -0.28 -12.93 11.48
C TRP A 34 -1.64 -13.13 12.16
N CYS A 35 -2.69 -12.73 11.48
CA CYS A 35 -4.08 -12.90 11.90
C CYS A 35 -4.73 -13.95 10.99
N ASP A 36 -5.03 -15.13 11.54
CA ASP A 36 -5.60 -16.25 10.80
C ASP A 36 -7.03 -15.99 10.31
N GLU A 37 -7.83 -15.29 11.11
CA GLU A 37 -9.25 -15.03 10.84
C GLU A 37 -9.46 -14.22 9.55
N GLY A 38 -8.56 -13.28 9.26
CA GLY A 38 -8.62 -12.47 8.03
C GLY A 38 -7.50 -12.76 7.02
N ARG A 39 -6.58 -13.69 7.32
CA ARG A 39 -5.40 -14.02 6.50
C ARG A 39 -4.56 -12.78 6.14
N PHE A 40 -4.30 -11.94 7.13
CA PHE A 40 -3.50 -10.73 6.97
C PHE A 40 -2.51 -10.53 8.12
N VAL A 41 -1.50 -9.71 7.90
CA VAL A 41 -0.56 -9.27 8.94
C VAL A 41 -1.06 -7.96 9.55
N ALA A 42 -1.29 -7.98 10.85
CA ALA A 42 -1.65 -6.80 11.64
C ALA A 42 -0.40 -6.18 12.29
N TYR A 43 -0.39 -4.86 12.44
CA TYR A 43 0.71 -4.14 13.10
C TYR A 43 0.19 -3.58 14.42
N PRO A 44 0.54 -4.18 15.57
CA PRO A 44 0.02 -3.73 16.86
C PRO A 44 0.50 -2.32 17.17
N TYR A 45 -0.31 -1.55 17.89
CA TYR A 45 0.16 -0.28 18.41
C TYR A 45 1.22 -0.52 19.50
N ILE A 46 2.38 0.12 19.38
CA ILE A 46 3.47 0.03 20.34
C ILE A 46 3.68 1.43 20.92
N GLN A 47 3.66 1.54 22.25
CA GLN A 47 3.80 2.82 22.94
C GLN A 47 5.27 3.26 23.09
N SER A 48 6.21 2.32 23.02
CA SER A 48 7.65 2.60 23.02
C SER A 48 8.15 3.05 21.65
N ALA A 49 9.28 3.75 21.62
CA ALA A 49 9.94 4.12 20.38
C ALA A 49 10.30 2.88 19.55
N ILE A 50 9.87 2.86 18.29
CA ILE A 50 10.23 1.83 17.30
C ILE A 50 11.49 2.30 16.58
N ASN A 51 12.38 1.38 16.17
CA ASN A 51 13.56 1.79 15.42
C ASN A 51 13.17 2.16 13.99
N LEU A 52 13.64 3.34 13.57
CA LEU A 52 13.52 3.78 12.20
C LEU A 52 14.63 3.16 11.36
N ARG A 53 14.29 2.80 10.12
CA ARG A 53 15.25 2.27 9.16
C ARG A 53 16.03 3.40 8.53
N THR A 54 17.29 3.13 8.28
CA THR A 54 18.20 3.98 7.52
C THR A 54 18.62 3.26 6.24
N SER A 55 19.17 3.99 5.27
CA SER A 55 19.77 3.38 4.08
C SER A 55 20.87 2.39 4.41
N ALA A 56 21.72 2.72 5.39
CA ALA A 56 22.73 1.81 5.90
C ALA A 56 22.14 0.51 6.46
N HIS A 57 21.01 0.58 7.17
CA HIS A 57 20.32 -0.59 7.68
C HIS A 57 19.77 -1.47 6.54
N LEU A 58 19.13 -0.87 5.54
CA LEU A 58 18.60 -1.62 4.39
C LEU A 58 19.71 -2.29 3.57
N ASP A 59 20.83 -1.60 3.36
CA ASP A 59 22.01 -2.16 2.68
C ASP A 59 22.63 -3.31 3.47
N MET A 60 22.70 -3.19 4.80
CA MET A 60 23.14 -4.27 5.68
C MET A 60 22.23 -5.50 5.54
N CYS A 61 20.91 -5.32 5.62
CA CYS A 61 19.95 -6.42 5.43
C CYS A 61 20.11 -7.10 4.07
N ALA A 62 20.30 -6.32 3.00
CA ALA A 62 20.49 -6.87 1.66
C ALA A 62 21.80 -7.67 1.52
N LYS A 63 22.89 -7.20 2.15
CA LYS A 63 24.18 -7.93 2.21
C LYS A 63 24.05 -9.22 3.00
N LEU A 64 23.40 -9.20 4.16
CA LEU A 64 23.16 -10.41 4.96
C LEU A 64 22.33 -11.44 4.20
N LEU A 65 21.30 -10.99 3.47
CA LEU A 65 20.51 -11.87 2.62
C LEU A 65 21.37 -12.53 1.52
N SER A 66 22.30 -11.79 0.90
CA SER A 66 23.19 -12.35 -0.13
C SER A 66 24.13 -13.44 0.39
N GLN A 67 24.38 -13.48 1.70
CA GLN A 67 25.19 -14.49 2.37
C GLN A 67 24.36 -15.72 2.79
N GLN A 68 23.03 -15.61 2.82
CA GLN A 68 22.14 -16.73 3.11
C GLN A 68 21.85 -17.54 1.84
N SER A 69 22.01 -18.86 1.92
CA SER A 69 21.73 -19.78 0.80
C SER A 69 20.22 -20.03 0.59
N SER A 70 19.39 -19.70 1.58
CA SER A 70 17.94 -19.83 1.52
C SER A 70 17.30 -18.60 0.89
N GLY A 71 16.60 -18.78 -0.22
CA GLY A 71 15.75 -17.72 -0.80
C GLY A 71 14.74 -17.20 0.24
N GLY A 72 14.54 -15.90 0.31
CA GLY A 72 13.69 -15.30 1.33
C GLY A 72 13.79 -13.78 1.41
N ASN A 73 13.63 -13.25 2.61
CA ASN A 73 13.85 -11.84 2.93
C ASN A 73 14.48 -11.74 4.33
N TYR A 74 15.22 -10.66 4.57
CA TYR A 74 15.78 -10.33 5.88
C TYR A 74 15.16 -9.01 6.34
N CYS A 75 14.41 -9.04 7.44
CA CYS A 75 13.64 -7.89 7.96
C CYS A 75 12.78 -7.21 6.87
N GLY A 76 12.19 -7.99 5.96
CA GLY A 76 11.39 -7.46 4.86
C GLY A 76 12.18 -7.02 3.62
N VAL A 77 13.51 -7.02 3.66
CA VAL A 77 14.37 -6.72 2.51
C VAL A 77 14.60 -8.00 1.69
N LYS A 78 14.31 -7.94 0.39
CA LYS A 78 14.51 -9.05 -0.58
C LYS A 78 15.79 -8.89 -1.41
N GLY A 79 16.51 -7.79 -1.25
CA GLY A 79 17.77 -7.51 -1.94
C GLY A 79 18.01 -6.02 -2.10
N ILE A 80 19.09 -5.67 -2.80
CA ILE A 80 19.44 -4.27 -3.08
C ILE A 80 18.46 -3.71 -4.12
N SER A 81 17.78 -2.62 -3.80
CA SER A 81 16.93 -1.92 -4.75
C SER A 81 17.78 -1.27 -5.85
N PRO A 82 17.36 -1.34 -7.13
CA PRO A 82 18.02 -0.57 -8.19
C PRO A 82 17.96 0.94 -7.96
N LEU A 83 17.01 1.42 -7.15
CA LEU A 83 16.81 2.84 -6.86
C LEU A 83 17.81 3.40 -5.85
N THR A 84 18.51 2.58 -5.06
CA THR A 84 19.51 3.08 -4.08
C THR A 84 20.67 3.82 -4.74
N LYS A 85 20.89 3.63 -6.05
CA LYS A 85 21.89 4.38 -6.83
C LYS A 85 21.51 5.85 -7.06
N ILE A 86 20.24 6.20 -6.91
CA ILE A 86 19.68 7.49 -7.29
C ILE A 86 18.98 8.16 -6.09
N LEU A 87 18.42 7.36 -5.17
CA LEU A 87 17.62 7.80 -4.04
C LEU A 87 18.16 7.24 -2.73
N ASP A 88 18.06 8.04 -1.68
CA ASP A 88 18.27 7.58 -0.30
C ASP A 88 16.98 6.93 0.22
N ILE A 89 17.01 5.62 0.44
CA ILE A 89 15.85 4.83 0.88
C ILE A 89 16.07 4.49 2.36
N PRO A 90 15.09 4.68 3.26
CA PRO A 90 13.66 4.91 3.01
C PRO A 90 13.23 6.38 2.90
N THR A 91 14.11 7.34 3.17
CA THR A 91 13.78 8.76 3.40
C THR A 91 13.23 9.52 2.19
N GLN A 92 13.54 9.09 0.97
CA GLN A 92 13.16 9.81 -0.26
C GLN A 92 12.06 9.10 -1.08
N ILE A 93 11.30 8.21 -0.44
CA ILE A 93 10.16 7.51 -1.06
C ILE A 93 8.89 7.89 -0.33
N ASP A 94 8.09 8.75 -0.96
CA ASP A 94 6.76 9.10 -0.43
C ASP A 94 5.70 8.09 -0.88
N LEU A 95 4.73 7.87 0.00
CA LEU A 95 3.53 7.09 -0.28
C LEU A 95 2.67 7.79 -1.34
N ASP A 96 2.21 7.04 -2.35
CA ASP A 96 1.35 7.58 -3.38
C ASP A 96 -0.08 7.81 -2.86
N SER A 97 -0.44 9.08 -2.69
CA SER A 97 -1.80 9.52 -2.42
C SER A 97 -2.80 9.08 -3.49
N MET A 98 -2.38 8.87 -4.74
CA MET A 98 -3.25 8.45 -5.84
C MET A 98 -3.84 7.05 -5.64
N HIS A 99 -3.05 6.08 -5.18
CA HIS A 99 -3.55 4.74 -4.89
C HIS A 99 -4.24 4.66 -3.53
N LEU A 100 -3.75 5.38 -2.51
CA LEU A 100 -4.32 5.36 -1.16
C LEU A 100 -5.61 6.17 -1.03
N CYS A 101 -5.68 7.35 -1.64
CA CYS A 101 -6.82 8.28 -1.51
C CYS A 101 -7.67 8.34 -2.78
N PHE A 102 -7.10 8.31 -3.98
CA PHE A 102 -7.91 8.57 -5.18
C PHE A 102 -8.55 7.30 -5.76
N ILE A 103 -7.85 6.17 -5.91
CA ILE A 103 -8.45 4.95 -6.48
C ILE A 103 -9.57 4.39 -5.60
N GLY A 104 -9.32 4.21 -4.29
CA GLY A 104 -10.32 3.65 -3.38
C GLY A 104 -11.53 4.57 -3.20
N HIS A 105 -11.29 5.88 -3.09
CA HIS A 105 -12.35 6.85 -2.82
C HIS A 105 -13.11 7.25 -4.09
N CYS A 106 -12.44 7.36 -5.25
CA CYS A 106 -13.11 7.60 -6.53
C CYS A 106 -14.01 6.42 -6.92
N SER A 107 -13.56 5.17 -6.73
CA SER A 107 -14.42 4.01 -7.02
C SER A 107 -15.67 4.01 -6.14
N LEU A 108 -15.53 4.28 -4.83
CA LEU A 108 -16.65 4.41 -3.90
C LEU A 108 -17.61 5.56 -4.30
N LEU A 109 -17.06 6.72 -4.65
CA LEU A 109 -17.84 7.89 -5.07
C LEU A 109 -18.57 7.61 -6.39
N LEU A 110 -17.92 7.02 -7.37
CA LEU A 110 -18.53 6.64 -8.64
C LEU A 110 -19.67 5.63 -8.44
N SER A 111 -19.49 4.61 -7.60
CA SER A 111 -20.58 3.68 -7.28
C SER A 111 -21.74 4.33 -6.53
N LYS A 112 -21.49 5.36 -5.71
CA LYS A 112 -22.55 6.14 -5.05
C LYS A 112 -23.28 7.03 -6.06
N TRP A 113 -22.55 7.70 -6.95
CA TRP A 113 -23.11 8.57 -7.98
C TRP A 113 -23.93 7.79 -8.99
N GLU A 114 -23.46 6.63 -9.43
CA GLU A 114 -24.22 5.71 -10.29
C GLU A 114 -25.59 5.39 -9.68
N LYS A 115 -25.62 4.99 -8.41
CA LYS A 115 -26.88 4.71 -7.69
C LYS A 115 -27.80 5.92 -7.59
N MET A 116 -27.24 7.12 -7.39
CA MET A 116 -28.01 8.36 -7.35
C MET A 116 -28.62 8.70 -8.72
N ILE A 117 -27.81 8.64 -9.79
CA ILE A 117 -28.25 8.93 -11.15
C ILE A 117 -29.32 7.94 -11.61
N VAL A 118 -29.13 6.64 -11.36
CA VAL A 118 -30.13 5.61 -11.69
C VAL A 118 -31.45 5.86 -10.94
N LYS A 119 -31.37 6.25 -9.66
CA LYS A 119 -32.56 6.59 -8.86
C LYS A 119 -33.29 7.81 -9.42
N GLU A 120 -32.57 8.88 -9.76
CA GLU A 120 -33.18 10.08 -10.36
C GLU A 120 -33.77 9.82 -11.75
N ALA A 121 -33.07 9.07 -12.60
CA ALA A 121 -33.58 8.67 -13.91
C ALA A 121 -34.84 7.82 -13.82
N TRP A 122 -34.94 6.94 -12.83
CA TRP A 122 -36.14 6.14 -12.58
C TRP A 122 -37.31 6.98 -12.07
N LEU A 123 -37.05 7.94 -11.18
CA LEU A 123 -38.07 8.87 -10.68
C LEU A 123 -38.61 9.78 -11.79
N SER A 124 -37.74 10.37 -12.59
CA SER A 124 -38.13 11.25 -13.70
C SER A 124 -38.87 10.49 -14.81
N GLY A 125 -38.45 9.27 -15.14
CA GLY A 125 -39.15 8.40 -16.08
C GLY A 125 -40.56 8.02 -15.61
N ASN A 126 -40.74 7.71 -14.33
CA ASN A 126 -42.06 7.43 -13.75
C ASN A 126 -42.97 8.66 -13.74
N GLU A 127 -42.42 9.85 -13.49
CA GLU A 127 -43.17 11.11 -13.51
C GLU A 127 -43.62 11.47 -14.94
N PHE A 128 -42.77 11.23 -15.94
CA PHE A 128 -43.13 11.37 -17.35
C PHE A 128 -44.27 10.41 -17.77
N LEU A 129 -44.17 9.13 -17.40
CA LEU A 129 -45.21 8.14 -17.70
C LEU A 129 -46.55 8.46 -17.01
N ARG A 130 -46.53 9.01 -15.78
CA ARG A 130 -47.75 9.44 -15.08
C ARG A 130 -48.41 10.66 -15.70
N SER A 131 -47.63 11.57 -16.29
CA SER A 131 -48.14 12.80 -16.90
C SER A 131 -48.65 12.63 -18.33
N HIS A 132 -48.25 11.55 -19.03
CA HIS A 132 -48.57 11.33 -20.44
C HIS A 132 -49.23 9.96 -20.73
N GLY A 133 -49.52 9.17 -19.69
CA GLY A 133 -50.09 7.82 -19.79
C GLY A 133 -51.61 7.71 -19.58
N SER A 134 -52.35 8.82 -19.64
CA SER A 134 -53.82 8.87 -19.52
C SER A 134 -54.51 9.14 -20.84
#